data_AF-A0A8S4RIW6-F1
#
_entry.id   AF-A0A8S4RIW6-F1
#
_cell.length_a   1.000
_cell.length_b   1.000
_cell.length_c   1.000
_cell.angle_alpha   90.00
_cell.angle_beta   90.00
_cell.angle_gamma   90.00
#
_symmetry.space_group_name_H-M   'P 1'
#
loop_
_entity.id
_entity.type
_entity.pdbx_description
1 polymer ?
#
loop_
_entity_poly.entity_id
_entity_poly.type
_entity_poly.pdbx_seq_one_letter_code
_entity_poly.pdbx_strand_id
1 'polypeptide(L)'
;MTDMAPYLAVNDEEDSGEPDSDSSDFEDDLPLIFNKPRHLEPIKGAEREEHSWRVKEKYKTHCVALVLCLNVGVDPPDVIKTQPCARLECWIDPNSLSPSKALESIGNALQTQYERWQPRARYKQSLDPTMDDIKKLCCSLRRNAKEERVLFHYNGHGVPKPTSQGEIWVFNRSYTQYIPLSMYDLQTWMGAPSLYVYDCSNAGVIVDNFQQFAVQHERDFEMQASSKACDAGAPAVSYKNCIQLAACAAGQSLPMSPELPADLFTACLTTPVKMAIKWFVLRTRLRVARADLVDLIDKIPGQVTDRRTMLGELNWIFTAITDTIAWSSLPPELFQQLFRADLLTASLCRNFLLADRIMR
;
A
#
# COMPACT_ATOMS: atom_id res chain seq x y z
N MET A 1 -11.72 -14.07 -15.35
CA MET A 1 -12.83 -14.34 -16.29
C MET A 1 -13.99 -14.82 -15.46
N THR A 2 -14.81 -13.89 -14.99
CA THR A 2 -16.07 -14.19 -14.32
C THR A 2 -17.13 -14.11 -15.39
N ASP A 3 -17.84 -15.22 -15.64
CA ASP A 3 -18.99 -15.26 -16.53
C ASP A 3 -19.98 -14.18 -16.10
N MET A 4 -19.97 -13.07 -16.83
CA MET A 4 -21.11 -12.18 -16.87
C MET A 4 -22.22 -13.00 -17.52
N ALA A 5 -23.35 -13.16 -16.83
CA ALA A 5 -24.56 -13.65 -17.47
C ALA A 5 -24.76 -12.83 -18.75
N PRO A 6 -24.91 -13.46 -19.93
CA PRO A 6 -25.01 -12.72 -21.16
C PRO A 6 -26.22 -11.81 -21.02
N TYR A 7 -26.03 -10.52 -21.27
CA TYR A 7 -27.12 -9.67 -21.68
C TYR A 7 -27.84 -10.46 -22.77
N LEU A 8 -29.10 -10.82 -22.54
CA LEU A 8 -29.98 -11.34 -23.58
C LEU A 8 -30.14 -10.21 -24.59
N ALA A 9 -29.15 -10.06 -25.46
CA ALA A 9 -29.36 -9.50 -26.77
C ALA A 9 -30.42 -10.40 -27.39
N VAL A 10 -31.59 -9.83 -27.66
CA VAL A 10 -32.54 -10.44 -28.57
C VAL A 10 -31.78 -10.50 -29.89
N ASN A 11 -31.18 -11.66 -30.17
CA ASN A 11 -30.69 -11.99 -31.49
C ASN A 11 -31.95 -12.08 -32.36
N ASP A 12 -32.35 -10.95 -32.93
CA ASP A 12 -33.08 -10.93 -34.20
C ASP A 12 -32.08 -11.35 -35.29
N GLU A 13 -31.64 -12.61 -35.24
CA GLU A 13 -31.02 -13.26 -36.38
C GLU A 13 -32.16 -13.58 -37.34
N GLU A 14 -32.37 -12.69 -38.31
CA GLU A 14 -33.02 -13.04 -39.56
C GLU A 14 -32.16 -14.09 -40.25
N ASP A 15 -32.50 -15.35 -40.01
CA ASP A 15 -31.93 -16.51 -40.68
C ASP A 15 -32.20 -16.37 -42.19
N SER A 16 -31.14 -16.01 -42.93
CA SER A 16 -31.14 -15.89 -44.39
C SER A 16 -30.42 -17.10 -44.97
N GLY A 17 -31.10 -18.25 -44.91
CA GLY A 17 -30.73 -19.46 -45.64
C GLY A 17 -31.73 -19.72 -46.76
N GLU A 18 -31.30 -19.59 -48.02
CA GLU A 18 -32.06 -20.12 -49.17
C GLU A 18 -32.06 -21.67 -49.13
N PRO A 19 -33.21 -22.34 -49.31
CA PRO A 19 -33.25 -23.79 -49.39
C PRO A 19 -33.18 -24.26 -50.85
N ASP A 20 -32.14 -25.01 -51.19
CA ASP A 20 -32.14 -25.91 -52.35
C ASP A 20 -32.67 -27.29 -51.90
N SER A 21 -33.92 -27.64 -52.22
CA SER A 21 -34.30 -28.98 -52.69
C SER A 21 -35.83 -29.16 -52.85
N ASP A 22 -36.20 -29.67 -54.03
CA ASP A 22 -37.52 -30.17 -54.40
C ASP A 22 -37.99 -31.33 -53.48
N SER A 23 -38.85 -31.03 -52.51
CA SER A 23 -39.92 -31.95 -52.06
C SER A 23 -40.97 -31.17 -51.29
N SER A 24 -42.14 -31.03 -51.90
CA SER A 24 -43.29 -30.32 -51.36
C SER A 24 -43.96 -31.09 -50.21
N ASP A 25 -43.74 -30.63 -48.98
CA ASP A 25 -44.74 -30.71 -47.91
C ASP A 25 -45.02 -29.28 -47.44
N PHE A 26 -46.13 -28.69 -47.92
CA PHE A 26 -46.58 -27.33 -47.59
C PHE A 26 -46.89 -27.11 -46.09
N GLU A 27 -46.69 -28.11 -45.24
CA GLU A 27 -46.98 -28.09 -43.80
C GLU A 27 -45.77 -27.73 -42.92
N ASP A 28 -44.53 -27.90 -43.39
CA ASP A 28 -43.32 -27.73 -42.56
C ASP A 28 -42.84 -26.27 -42.44
N ASP A 29 -43.31 -25.37 -43.30
CA ASP A 29 -42.96 -23.93 -43.32
C ASP A 29 -44.03 -23.02 -42.69
N LEU A 30 -44.97 -23.60 -41.94
CA LEU A 30 -46.02 -22.84 -41.27
C LEU A 30 -45.48 -22.19 -39.98
N PRO A 31 -45.65 -20.86 -39.79
CA PRO A 31 -45.14 -20.19 -38.61
C PRO A 31 -45.83 -20.72 -37.36
N LEU A 32 -45.05 -21.39 -36.50
CA LEU A 32 -45.55 -22.00 -35.28
C LEU A 32 -46.00 -20.92 -34.29
N ILE A 33 -47.32 -20.82 -34.09
CA ILE A 33 -47.94 -19.93 -33.12
C ILE A 33 -47.81 -20.50 -31.70
N PHE A 34 -47.61 -19.61 -30.72
CA PHE A 34 -47.41 -19.99 -29.31
C PHE A 34 -46.20 -20.91 -29.03
N ASN A 35 -45.17 -20.89 -29.88
CA ASN A 35 -43.97 -21.75 -29.76
C ASN A 35 -42.72 -20.98 -29.28
N LYS A 36 -42.88 -20.01 -28.40
CA LYS A 36 -41.78 -19.22 -27.81
C LYS A 36 -41.65 -19.57 -26.31
N PRO A 37 -40.47 -19.37 -25.67
CA PRO A 37 -40.26 -19.72 -24.26
C PRO A 37 -41.35 -19.19 -23.32
N ARG A 38 -41.85 -17.96 -23.54
CA ARG A 38 -42.98 -17.38 -22.78
C ARG A 38 -44.31 -18.16 -22.84
N HIS A 39 -44.45 -19.08 -23.78
CA HIS A 39 -45.64 -19.90 -24.02
C HIS A 39 -45.43 -21.36 -23.57
N LEU A 40 -44.20 -21.85 -23.68
CA LEU A 40 -43.83 -23.24 -23.37
C LEU A 40 -43.34 -23.41 -21.94
N GLU A 41 -42.69 -22.39 -21.38
CA GLU A 41 -42.08 -22.45 -20.06
C GLU A 41 -43.01 -21.82 -19.00
N PRO A 42 -43.06 -22.40 -17.79
CA PRO A 42 -43.77 -21.77 -16.68
C PRO A 42 -43.20 -20.39 -16.39
N ILE A 43 -44.05 -19.35 -16.45
CA ILE A 43 -43.66 -17.98 -16.12
C ILE A 43 -43.40 -17.91 -14.62
N LYS A 44 -42.12 -17.99 -14.26
CA LYS A 44 -41.62 -17.90 -12.88
C LYS A 44 -40.76 -16.64 -12.74
N GLY A 45 -40.81 -16.02 -11.57
CA GLY A 45 -39.83 -14.99 -11.21
C GLY A 45 -38.44 -15.60 -11.11
N ALA A 46 -37.42 -14.86 -11.53
CA ALA A 46 -36.04 -15.28 -11.34
C ALA A 46 -35.74 -15.49 -9.85
N GLU A 47 -34.99 -16.52 -9.53
CA GLU A 47 -34.51 -16.73 -8.16
C GLU A 47 -33.58 -15.57 -7.76
N ARG A 48 -33.72 -15.11 -6.51
CA ARG A 48 -32.88 -14.03 -6.02
C ARG A 48 -31.50 -14.57 -5.68
N GLU A 49 -30.52 -14.22 -6.50
CA GLU A 49 -29.11 -14.48 -6.17
C GLU A 49 -28.61 -13.46 -5.13
N GLU A 50 -27.97 -13.96 -4.07
CA GLU A 50 -27.25 -13.10 -3.13
C GLU A 50 -25.88 -12.74 -3.69
N HIS A 51 -25.65 -11.45 -3.94
CA HIS A 51 -24.36 -10.99 -4.46
C HIS A 51 -23.45 -10.44 -3.35
N SER A 52 -22.17 -10.78 -3.43
CA SER A 52 -21.12 -10.39 -2.46
C SER A 52 -20.28 -9.17 -2.88
N TRP A 53 -20.71 -8.39 -3.89
CA TRP A 53 -19.91 -7.26 -4.42
C TRP A 53 -19.76 -6.08 -3.46
N ARG A 54 -20.55 -6.01 -2.39
CA ARG A 54 -20.49 -4.92 -1.41
C ARG A 54 -19.35 -5.13 -0.43
N VAL A 55 -18.41 -4.20 -0.39
CA VAL A 55 -17.38 -4.13 0.65
C VAL A 55 -18.04 -3.95 2.02
N LYS A 56 -17.93 -4.97 2.88
CA LYS A 56 -18.56 -5.02 4.21
C LYS A 56 -17.89 -4.05 5.19
N GLU A 57 -16.55 -4.00 5.19
CA GLU A 57 -15.76 -3.14 6.08
C GLU A 57 -15.13 -2.00 5.28
N LYS A 58 -15.64 -0.78 5.48
CA LYS A 58 -15.03 0.43 4.94
C LYS A 58 -14.24 1.11 6.05
N TYR A 59 -12.94 1.20 5.85
CA TYR A 59 -12.05 1.94 6.74
C TYR A 59 -11.67 3.25 6.09
N LYS A 60 -11.40 4.27 6.92
CA LYS A 60 -10.73 5.48 6.47
C LYS A 60 -9.45 5.65 7.26
N THR A 61 -8.34 5.86 6.57
CA THR A 61 -7.12 6.26 7.26
C THR A 61 -7.25 7.71 7.73
N HIS A 62 -7.43 7.90 9.05
CA HIS A 62 -7.70 9.20 9.65
C HIS A 62 -6.44 9.90 10.18
N CYS A 63 -5.48 9.13 10.67
CA CYS A 63 -4.27 9.63 11.31
C CYS A 63 -3.02 8.98 10.71
N VAL A 64 -1.94 9.76 10.60
CA VAL A 64 -0.66 9.31 10.04
C VAL A 64 0.47 9.73 10.97
N ALA A 65 1.23 8.75 11.47
CA ALA A 65 2.50 8.93 12.15
C ALA A 65 3.65 8.76 11.15
N LEU A 66 4.52 9.77 11.06
CA LEU A 66 5.75 9.74 10.28
C LEU A 66 6.93 9.73 11.26
N VAL A 67 7.50 8.54 11.49
CA VAL A 67 8.63 8.33 12.39
C VAL A 67 9.89 8.18 11.56
N LEU A 68 10.77 9.17 11.64
CA LEU A 68 12.03 9.21 10.90
C LEU A 68 13.18 9.06 11.90
N CYS A 69 13.96 7.99 11.77
CA CYS A 69 15.15 7.74 12.56
C CYS A 69 16.38 7.77 11.64
N LEU A 70 16.90 8.96 11.35
CA LEU A 70 17.90 9.20 10.32
C LEU A 70 19.27 9.62 10.87
N ASN A 71 19.32 10.29 12.04
CA ASN A 71 20.56 10.82 12.64
C ASN A 71 21.54 11.39 11.62
N VAL A 72 21.09 12.39 10.86
CA VAL A 72 21.74 12.86 9.65
C VAL A 72 23.23 13.17 9.88
N GLY A 73 24.08 12.49 9.12
CA GLY A 73 25.55 12.64 9.19
C GLY A 73 26.26 11.62 10.06
N VAL A 74 25.52 10.72 10.74
CA VAL A 74 26.09 9.64 11.56
C VAL A 74 25.53 8.31 11.07
N ASP A 75 26.41 7.44 10.57
CA ASP A 75 26.02 6.12 10.10
C ASP A 75 25.88 5.12 11.24
N PRO A 76 24.88 4.21 11.22
CA PRO A 76 24.75 3.17 12.22
C PRO A 76 25.87 2.11 12.07
N PRO A 77 26.26 1.45 13.18
CA PRO A 77 27.47 0.61 13.23
C PRO A 77 27.41 -0.65 12.35
N ASP A 78 26.23 -1.10 11.96
CA ASP A 78 25.98 -2.33 11.20
C ASP A 78 25.78 -2.10 9.69
N VAL A 79 25.91 -0.85 9.23
CA VAL A 79 25.79 -0.46 7.83
C VAL A 79 27.10 0.17 7.36
N ILE A 80 27.85 -0.58 6.57
CA ILE A 80 29.05 -0.07 5.89
C ILE A 80 28.59 0.56 4.57
N LYS A 81 28.61 1.90 4.48
CA LYS A 81 28.26 2.61 3.25
C LYS A 81 29.40 2.58 2.23
N THR A 82 29.07 2.37 0.96
CA THR A 82 30.01 2.56 -0.14
C THR A 82 30.28 4.04 -0.40
N GLN A 83 31.40 4.36 -1.05
CA GLN A 83 31.64 5.69 -1.59
C GLN A 83 31.80 5.59 -3.12
N PRO A 84 30.88 6.14 -3.91
CA PRO A 84 29.62 6.82 -3.54
C PRO A 84 28.51 5.85 -3.08
N CYS A 85 27.49 6.36 -2.37
CA CYS A 85 26.29 5.61 -1.95
C CYS A 85 24.99 6.36 -2.23
N ALA A 86 23.88 5.61 -2.21
CA ALA A 86 22.52 6.15 -2.17
C ALA A 86 22.34 7.02 -0.91
N ARG A 87 21.88 8.26 -1.10
CA ARG A 87 21.77 9.25 -0.01
C ARG A 87 20.54 10.12 -0.03
N LEU A 88 19.85 10.22 -1.17
CA LEU A 88 18.65 11.06 -1.23
C LEU A 88 17.58 10.45 -0.34
N GLU A 89 17.02 11.27 0.54
CA GLU A 89 15.89 10.92 1.41
C GLU A 89 14.75 11.87 1.05
N CYS A 90 13.60 11.32 0.67
CA CYS A 90 12.44 12.08 0.20
C CYS A 90 12.78 13.08 -0.91
N TRP A 91 13.72 12.71 -1.79
CA TRP A 91 14.28 13.52 -2.88
C TRP A 91 15.14 14.72 -2.44
N ILE A 92 15.59 14.76 -1.19
CA ILE A 92 16.47 15.80 -0.65
C ILE A 92 17.85 15.18 -0.38
N ASP A 93 18.91 15.90 -0.73
CA ASP A 93 20.27 15.53 -0.33
C ASP A 93 20.51 16.00 1.11
N PRO A 94 20.63 15.09 2.10
CA PRO A 94 20.80 15.47 3.49
C PRO A 94 22.10 16.26 3.75
N ASN A 95 23.10 16.11 2.89
CA ASN A 95 24.39 16.81 3.01
C ASN A 95 24.35 18.24 2.44
N SER A 96 23.28 18.62 1.73
CA SER A 96 23.13 19.96 1.18
C SER A 96 22.69 21.00 2.21
N LEU A 97 22.27 20.55 3.40
CA LEU A 97 21.75 21.36 4.50
C LEU A 97 22.46 20.99 5.81
N SER A 98 22.28 21.79 6.86
CA SER A 98 22.70 21.36 8.20
C SER A 98 21.84 20.17 8.67
N PRO A 99 22.37 19.21 9.46
CA PRO A 99 21.65 17.99 9.85
C PRO A 99 20.22 18.21 10.36
N SER A 100 20.03 19.17 11.26
CA SER A 100 18.70 19.52 11.80
C SER A 100 17.74 20.06 10.73
N LYS A 101 18.23 20.94 9.82
CA LYS A 101 17.40 21.47 8.72
C LYS A 101 17.10 20.42 7.67
N ALA A 102 18.06 19.53 7.39
CA ALA A 102 17.86 18.40 6.50
C ALA A 102 16.73 17.50 7.02
N LEU A 103 16.78 17.11 8.29
CA LEU A 103 15.79 16.26 8.93
C LEU A 103 14.39 16.88 8.91
N GLU A 104 14.26 18.17 9.24
CA GLU A 104 12.98 18.90 9.14
C GLU A 104 12.46 18.97 7.70
N SER A 105 13.36 19.24 6.74
CA SER A 105 12.98 19.33 5.33
C SER A 105 12.53 17.98 4.77
N ILE A 106 13.19 16.89 5.15
CA ILE A 106 12.81 15.50 4.80
C ILE A 106 11.44 15.17 5.42
N GLY A 107 11.24 15.47 6.70
CA GLY A 107 9.95 15.26 7.38
C GLY A 107 8.77 15.97 6.69
N ASN A 108 8.97 17.25 6.34
CA ASN A 108 7.98 18.03 5.61
C ASN A 108 7.74 17.50 4.19
N ALA A 109 8.80 17.12 3.47
CA ALA A 109 8.68 16.53 2.15
C ALA A 109 7.88 15.22 2.20
N LEU A 110 8.18 14.32 3.14
CA LEU A 110 7.45 13.06 3.31
C LEU A 110 5.97 13.31 3.62
N GLN A 111 5.67 14.25 4.52
CA GLN A 111 4.29 14.63 4.81
C GLN A 111 3.56 15.10 3.55
N THR A 112 4.15 16.03 2.79
CA THR A 112 3.56 16.52 1.53
C THR A 112 3.37 15.40 0.51
N GLN A 113 4.27 14.41 0.45
CA GLN A 113 4.10 13.27 -0.44
C GLN A 113 2.89 12.41 -0.06
N TYR A 114 2.67 12.15 1.24
CA TYR A 114 1.49 11.42 1.71
C TYR A 114 0.18 12.23 1.60
N GLU A 115 0.22 13.55 1.85
CA GLU A 115 -0.94 14.44 1.74
C GLU A 115 -1.55 14.43 0.33
N ARG A 116 -0.75 14.15 -0.72
CA ARG A 116 -1.26 13.96 -2.09
C ARG A 116 -2.22 12.78 -2.21
N TRP A 117 -2.02 11.73 -1.42
CA TRP A 117 -2.84 10.51 -1.43
C TRP A 117 -4.01 10.60 -0.44
N GLN A 118 -3.82 11.27 0.70
CA GLN A 118 -4.87 11.48 1.69
C GLN A 118 -4.76 12.89 2.32
N PRO A 119 -5.32 13.93 1.69
CA PRO A 119 -5.16 15.31 2.15
C PRO A 119 -5.94 15.63 3.43
N ARG A 120 -6.93 14.81 3.79
CA ARG A 120 -7.81 15.05 4.95
C ARG A 120 -7.41 14.30 6.22
N ALA A 121 -6.31 13.55 6.17
CA ALA A 121 -5.78 12.88 7.37
C ALA A 121 -5.02 13.87 8.25
N ARG A 122 -4.92 13.54 9.55
CA ARG A 122 -4.08 14.27 10.50
C ARG A 122 -2.68 13.69 10.51
N TYR A 123 -1.72 14.47 10.04
CA TYR A 123 -0.30 14.10 10.03
C TYR A 123 0.40 14.55 11.31
N LYS A 124 1.29 13.69 11.83
CA LYS A 124 2.21 14.00 12.91
C LYS A 124 3.58 13.43 12.59
N GLN A 125 4.59 14.30 12.56
CA GLN A 125 5.98 13.94 12.38
C GLN A 125 6.67 13.71 13.73
N SER A 126 7.58 12.75 13.76
CA SER A 126 8.44 12.44 14.89
C SER A 126 9.84 12.22 14.35
N LEU A 127 10.70 13.22 14.51
CA LEU A 127 12.03 13.30 13.90
C LEU A 127 13.07 12.91 14.95
N ASP A 128 13.85 11.87 14.67
CA ASP A 128 14.79 11.19 15.58
C ASP A 128 14.21 11.01 17.02
N PRO A 129 13.06 10.33 17.17
CA PRO A 129 12.35 10.33 18.45
C PRO A 129 12.95 9.41 19.49
N THR A 130 12.53 9.65 20.74
CA THR A 130 12.71 8.70 21.84
C THR A 130 11.53 7.73 21.95
N MET A 131 11.70 6.64 22.70
CA MET A 131 10.62 5.69 23.02
C MET A 131 9.38 6.38 23.61
N ASP A 132 9.58 7.35 24.52
CA ASP A 132 8.49 8.12 25.13
C ASP A 132 7.72 8.94 24.10
N ASP A 133 8.41 9.51 23.11
CA ASP A 133 7.81 10.31 22.06
C ASP A 133 6.94 9.44 21.14
N ILE A 134 7.44 8.27 20.76
CA ILE A 134 6.67 7.28 19.96
C ILE A 134 5.44 6.81 20.73
N LYS A 135 5.58 6.48 22.02
CA LYS A 135 4.45 6.07 22.85
C LYS A 135 3.37 7.14 22.92
N LYS A 136 3.75 8.40 23.19
CA LYS A 136 2.83 9.54 23.23
C LYS A 136 2.18 9.76 21.87
N LEU A 137 2.94 9.66 20.79
CA LEU A 137 2.47 9.80 19.42
C LEU A 137 1.40 8.75 19.09
N CYS A 138 1.73 7.47 19.24
CA CYS A 138 0.85 6.35 18.90
C CYS A 138 -0.44 6.39 19.72
N CYS A 139 -0.33 6.50 21.06
CA CYS A 139 -1.50 6.58 21.92
C CYS A 139 -2.37 7.82 21.63
N SER A 140 -1.76 8.95 21.27
CA SER A 140 -2.50 10.16 20.87
C SER A 140 -3.25 9.95 19.57
N LEU A 141 -2.62 9.37 18.55
CA LEU A 141 -3.26 9.13 17.25
C LEU A 141 -4.37 8.10 17.34
N ARG A 142 -4.15 6.96 18.03
CA ARG A 142 -5.20 5.97 18.27
C ARG A 142 -6.42 6.59 18.96
N ARG A 143 -6.22 7.39 20.01
CA ARG A 143 -7.33 8.09 20.70
C ARG A 143 -8.13 9.01 19.77
N ASN A 144 -7.47 9.68 18.83
CA ASN A 144 -8.14 10.55 17.86
C ASN A 144 -8.87 9.76 16.76
N ALA A 145 -8.26 8.67 16.28
CA ALA A 145 -8.81 7.85 15.21
C ALA A 145 -9.97 6.96 15.67
N LYS A 146 -10.05 6.62 16.97
CA LYS A 146 -11.04 5.67 17.50
C LYS A 146 -10.95 4.33 16.74
N GLU A 147 -11.98 4.00 15.97
CA GLU A 147 -12.11 2.79 15.16
C GLU A 147 -11.55 2.95 13.73
N GLU A 148 -11.15 4.17 13.36
CA GLU A 148 -10.55 4.45 12.06
C GLU A 148 -9.09 3.98 12.00
N ARG A 149 -8.58 3.83 10.78
CA ARG A 149 -7.23 3.34 10.53
C ARG A 149 -6.18 4.39 10.85
N VAL A 150 -5.09 3.97 11.50
CA VAL A 150 -3.90 4.79 11.73
C VAL A 150 -2.74 4.24 10.89
N LEU A 151 -2.08 5.11 10.11
CA LEU A 151 -0.83 4.78 9.42
C LEU A 151 0.35 5.03 10.36
N PHE A 152 1.27 4.08 10.44
CA PHE A 152 2.58 4.25 11.05
C PHE A 152 3.66 4.00 10.00
N HIS A 153 4.33 5.08 9.58
CA HIS A 153 5.48 5.01 8.71
C HIS A 153 6.75 5.10 9.55
N TYR A 154 7.63 4.12 9.43
CA TYR A 154 8.92 4.06 10.09
C TYR A 154 10.03 3.99 9.04
N ASN A 155 10.91 4.99 9.07
CA ASN A 155 12.17 4.99 8.33
C ASN A 155 13.32 4.82 9.33
N GLY A 156 14.08 3.74 9.19
CA GLY A 156 15.13 3.32 10.12
C GLY A 156 16.54 3.39 9.55
N HIS A 157 16.85 4.32 8.63
CA HIS A 157 18.15 4.35 7.94
C HIS A 157 19.33 4.85 8.78
N GLY A 158 19.07 5.61 9.85
CA GLY A 158 20.09 6.14 10.77
C GLY A 158 20.32 5.29 12.02
N VAL A 159 19.68 4.13 12.10
CA VAL A 159 19.72 3.23 13.26
C VAL A 159 20.09 1.81 12.81
N PRO A 160 20.48 0.92 13.73
CA PRO A 160 20.77 -0.46 13.38
C PRO A 160 19.56 -1.20 12.80
N LYS A 161 19.84 -2.31 12.11
CA LYS A 161 18.81 -3.22 11.58
C LYS A 161 17.93 -3.77 12.70
N PRO A 162 16.64 -4.01 12.44
CA PRO A 162 15.74 -4.69 13.37
C PRO A 162 16.31 -6.03 13.85
N THR A 163 16.10 -6.33 15.13
CA THR A 163 16.63 -7.53 15.77
C THR A 163 15.76 -8.75 15.46
N SER A 164 16.32 -9.95 15.55
CA SER A 164 15.56 -11.21 15.41
C SER A 164 14.49 -11.39 16.51
N GLN A 165 14.59 -10.64 17.60
CA GLN A 165 13.63 -10.63 18.71
C GLN A 165 12.42 -9.71 18.43
N GLY A 166 12.36 -9.09 17.25
CA GLY A 166 11.24 -8.22 16.87
C GLY A 166 11.31 -6.85 17.54
N GLU A 167 12.50 -6.26 17.57
CA GLU A 167 12.71 -4.89 18.03
C GLU A 167 13.16 -4.00 16.88
N ILE A 168 12.62 -2.78 16.84
CA ILE A 168 13.10 -1.69 16.00
C ILE A 168 13.89 -0.70 16.85
N TRP A 169 14.73 0.13 16.24
CA TRP A 169 15.62 1.03 16.97
C TRP A 169 15.17 2.48 16.92
N VAL A 170 15.34 3.18 18.03
CA VAL A 170 15.09 4.62 18.20
C VAL A 170 16.23 5.25 19.00
N PHE A 171 16.14 6.54 19.31
CA PHE A 171 17.22 7.24 20.03
C PHE A 171 16.92 7.45 21.51
N ASN A 172 17.96 7.69 22.30
CA ASN A 172 17.83 8.37 23.58
C ASN A 172 17.86 9.90 23.38
N ARG A 173 17.51 10.67 24.43
CA ARG A 173 17.42 12.14 24.35
C ARG A 173 18.74 12.83 23.97
N SER A 174 19.87 12.20 24.26
CA SER A 174 21.21 12.72 23.99
C SER A 174 21.80 12.24 22.65
N TYR A 175 21.08 11.40 21.89
CA TYR A 175 21.55 10.79 20.64
C TYR A 175 22.90 10.06 20.78
N THR A 176 23.14 9.46 21.95
CA THR A 176 24.37 8.72 22.26
C THR A 176 24.20 7.21 22.17
N GLN A 177 22.95 6.73 22.26
CA GLN A 177 22.62 5.32 22.25
C GLN A 177 21.37 5.07 21.42
N TYR A 178 21.38 3.92 20.74
CA TYR A 178 20.19 3.34 20.14
C TYR A 178 19.43 2.57 21.21
N ILE A 179 18.13 2.82 21.30
CA ILE A 179 17.23 2.21 22.26
C ILE A 179 16.31 1.23 21.51
N PRO A 180 16.24 -0.04 21.91
CA PRO A 180 15.35 -1.00 21.28
C PRO A 180 13.90 -0.72 21.67
N LEU A 181 12.99 -0.80 20.71
CA LEU A 181 11.55 -0.70 20.87
C LEU A 181 10.91 -2.00 20.39
N SER A 182 10.26 -2.72 21.32
CA SER A 182 9.58 -3.97 21.02
C SER A 182 8.35 -3.75 20.14
N MET A 183 8.17 -4.60 19.13
CA MET A 183 6.97 -4.60 18.29
C MET A 183 5.70 -4.93 19.08
N TYR A 184 5.81 -5.69 20.17
CA TYR A 184 4.69 -5.98 21.08
C TYR A 184 4.11 -4.70 21.70
N ASP A 185 4.99 -3.80 22.16
CA ASP A 185 4.60 -2.53 22.75
C ASP A 185 4.01 -1.58 21.69
N LEU A 186 4.63 -1.53 20.51
CA LEU A 186 4.15 -0.71 19.40
C LEU A 186 2.74 -1.12 18.97
N GLN A 187 2.47 -2.43 18.84
CA GLN A 187 1.12 -2.96 18.55
C GLN A 187 0.10 -2.47 19.58
N THR A 188 0.46 -2.52 20.86
CA THR A 188 -0.39 -2.08 21.96
C THR A 188 -0.74 -0.59 21.85
N TRP A 189 0.24 0.26 21.55
CA TRP A 189 0.02 1.72 21.49
C TRP A 189 -0.73 2.14 20.22
N MET A 190 -0.48 1.45 19.11
CA MET A 190 -1.12 1.70 17.83
C MET A 190 -2.54 1.13 17.75
N GLY A 191 -2.84 0.05 18.47
CA GLY A 191 -4.13 -0.65 18.42
C GLY A 191 -4.49 -1.15 17.02
N ALA A 192 -5.77 -1.47 16.82
CA ALA A 192 -6.32 -1.86 15.52
C ALA A 192 -7.59 -1.03 15.19
N PRO A 193 -7.90 -0.79 13.90
CA PRO A 193 -7.14 -1.18 12.70
C PRO A 193 -5.95 -0.25 12.44
N SER A 194 -4.81 -0.81 11.99
CA SER A 194 -3.58 -0.04 11.71
C SER A 194 -2.93 -0.47 10.39
N LEU A 195 -2.15 0.42 9.77
CA LEU A 195 -1.35 0.15 8.59
C LEU A 195 0.09 0.59 8.84
N TYR A 196 1.05 -0.29 8.56
CA TYR A 196 2.46 -0.05 8.83
C TYR A 196 3.27 -0.02 7.55
N VAL A 197 4.24 0.90 7.47
CA VAL A 197 5.24 0.98 6.41
C VAL A 197 6.61 0.99 7.05
N TYR A 198 7.44 0.01 6.72
CA TYR A 198 8.80 -0.13 7.26
C TYR A 198 9.82 0.05 6.14
N ASP A 199 10.46 1.22 6.10
CA ASP A 199 11.59 1.50 5.23
C ASP A 199 12.89 1.37 6.02
N CYS A 200 13.43 0.15 6.03
CA CYS A 200 14.71 -0.18 6.64
C CYS A 200 15.26 -1.48 6.05
N SER A 201 16.57 -1.70 6.24
CA SER A 201 17.16 -3.01 5.96
C SER A 201 16.64 -4.06 6.95
N ASN A 202 16.58 -5.33 6.53
CA ASN A 202 16.07 -6.43 7.35
C ASN A 202 14.60 -6.28 7.80
N ALA A 203 13.77 -5.53 7.06
CA ALA A 203 12.40 -5.20 7.45
C ALA A 203 11.47 -6.43 7.54
N GLY A 204 11.74 -7.51 6.80
CA GLY A 204 10.94 -8.74 6.87
C GLY A 204 10.86 -9.36 8.26
N VAL A 205 11.93 -9.24 9.06
CA VAL A 205 11.95 -9.72 10.46
C VAL A 205 10.91 -9.01 11.32
N ILE A 206 10.60 -7.74 11.03
CA ILE A 206 9.55 -7.00 11.73
C ILE A 206 8.19 -7.66 11.46
N VAL A 207 7.90 -7.97 10.19
CA VAL A 207 6.62 -8.55 9.76
C VAL A 207 6.42 -9.95 10.35
N ASP A 208 7.47 -10.78 10.33
CA ASP A 208 7.43 -12.13 10.88
C ASP A 208 7.16 -12.12 12.39
N ASN A 209 7.83 -11.24 13.14
CA ASN A 209 7.62 -11.09 14.58
C ASN A 209 6.29 -10.42 14.93
N PHE A 210 5.79 -9.49 14.09
CA PHE A 210 4.50 -8.85 14.29
C PHE A 210 3.38 -9.89 14.40
N GLN A 211 3.37 -10.90 13.52
CA GLN A 211 2.36 -11.96 13.57
C GLN A 211 2.44 -12.77 14.87
N GLN A 212 3.65 -13.08 15.34
CA GLN A 212 3.84 -13.82 16.60
C GLN A 212 3.32 -13.03 17.79
N PHE A 213 3.66 -11.73 17.87
CA PHE A 213 3.18 -10.85 18.93
C PHE A 213 1.67 -10.59 18.86
N ALA A 214 1.08 -10.55 17.67
CA ALA A 214 -0.37 -10.44 17.51
C ALA A 214 -1.11 -11.65 18.09
N VAL A 215 -0.61 -12.87 17.84
CA VAL A 215 -1.16 -14.10 18.44
C VAL A 215 -0.93 -14.12 19.96
N GLN A 216 0.23 -13.63 20.41
CA GLN A 216 0.52 -13.54 21.84
C GLN A 216 -0.45 -12.59 22.56
N HIS A 217 -0.74 -11.42 21.97
CA HIS A 217 -1.75 -10.49 22.50
C HIS A 217 -3.13 -11.12 22.63
N GLU A 218 -3.57 -11.89 21.63
CA GLU A 218 -4.86 -12.61 21.69
C GLU A 218 -4.89 -13.61 22.86
N ARG A 219 -3.82 -14.40 23.06
CA ARG A 219 -3.71 -15.35 24.19
C ARG A 219 -3.69 -14.65 25.55
N ASP A 220 -2.93 -13.57 25.69
CA ASP A 220 -2.82 -12.83 26.95
C ASP A 220 -4.15 -12.17 27.31
N PHE A 221 -4.92 -11.72 26.32
CA PHE A 221 -6.28 -11.22 26.51
C PHE A 221 -7.23 -12.32 26.97
N GLU A 222 -7.22 -13.51 26.35
CA GLU A 222 -8.05 -14.64 26.76
C GLU A 222 -7.73 -15.10 28.20
N MET A 223 -6.45 -15.16 28.57
CA MET A 223 -6.02 -15.50 29.94
C MET A 223 -6.49 -14.44 30.96
N GLN A 224 -6.41 -13.16 30.62
CA GLN A 224 -6.90 -12.07 31.48
C GLN A 224 -8.43 -12.08 31.61
N ALA A 225 -9.16 -12.38 30.54
CA ALA A 225 -10.60 -12.52 30.56
C ALA A 225 -11.07 -13.72 31.41
N SER A 226 -10.31 -14.82 31.42
CA SER A 226 -10.63 -16.01 32.22
C SER A 226 -10.33 -15.84 33.73
N SER A 227 -9.43 -14.92 34.10
CA SER A 227 -8.95 -14.75 35.48
C SER A 227 -9.62 -13.61 36.26
N LYS A 228 -10.38 -12.71 35.62
CA LYS A 228 -11.15 -11.64 36.28
C LYS A 228 -12.64 -11.72 35.96
N ALA A 229 -13.47 -11.82 36.99
CA ALA A 229 -14.95 -11.74 36.88
C ALA A 229 -15.50 -10.29 36.73
N CYS A 230 -14.70 -9.33 36.28
CA CYS A 230 -15.07 -7.93 36.03
C CYS A 230 -14.08 -7.33 35.02
N ASP A 231 -14.40 -6.52 34.01
CA ASP A 231 -15.50 -5.59 33.77
C ASP A 231 -15.77 -5.58 32.25
N ALA A 232 -17.04 -5.66 31.84
CA ALA A 232 -17.48 -6.00 30.48
C ALA A 232 -17.43 -4.80 29.50
N GLY A 233 -16.28 -4.14 29.36
CA GLY A 233 -16.18 -2.87 28.65
C GLY A 233 -15.16 -2.76 27.52
N ALA A 234 -14.05 -3.50 27.55
CA ALA A 234 -13.00 -3.36 26.54
C ALA A 234 -13.16 -4.42 25.42
N PRO A 235 -13.51 -4.03 24.19
CA PRO A 235 -13.60 -4.97 23.08
C PRO A 235 -12.22 -5.58 22.79
N ALA A 236 -12.19 -6.89 22.52
CA ALA A 236 -10.98 -7.58 22.10
C ALA A 236 -10.40 -6.91 20.85
N VAL A 237 -9.12 -6.53 20.89
CA VAL A 237 -8.44 -5.91 19.74
C VAL A 237 -7.95 -7.01 18.81
N SER A 238 -8.57 -7.13 17.64
CA SER A 238 -8.12 -8.05 16.60
C SER A 238 -7.08 -7.37 15.71
N TYR A 239 -5.86 -7.91 15.72
CA TYR A 239 -4.78 -7.44 14.85
C TYR A 239 -4.82 -8.05 13.44
N LYS A 240 -5.80 -8.94 13.15
CA LYS A 240 -5.95 -9.60 11.83
C LYS A 240 -6.16 -8.60 10.69
N ASN A 241 -6.72 -7.42 10.99
CA ASN A 241 -6.98 -6.37 10.02
C ASN A 241 -5.82 -5.33 9.91
N CYS A 242 -4.69 -5.59 10.58
CA CYS A 242 -3.47 -4.81 10.44
C CYS A 242 -2.76 -5.16 9.13
N ILE A 243 -2.45 -4.13 8.34
CA ILE A 243 -1.75 -4.28 7.06
C ILE A 243 -0.32 -3.81 7.26
N GLN A 244 0.66 -4.49 6.65
CA GLN A 244 2.07 -4.16 6.78
C GLN A 244 2.74 -4.18 5.40
N LEU A 245 3.55 -3.16 5.14
CA LEU A 245 4.38 -3.04 3.94
C LEU A 245 5.84 -2.90 4.38
N ALA A 246 6.69 -3.85 4.00
CA ALA A 246 8.10 -3.88 4.38
C ALA A 246 8.99 -3.79 3.14
N ALA A 247 10.09 -3.04 3.24
CA ALA A 247 10.95 -2.75 2.12
C ALA A 247 11.73 -3.96 1.57
N CYS A 248 12.09 -4.93 2.41
CA CYS A 248 12.87 -6.09 2.00
C CYS A 248 12.57 -7.31 2.88
N ALA A 249 12.98 -8.51 2.44
CA ALA A 249 12.83 -9.74 3.20
C ALA A 249 13.82 -9.80 4.39
N ALA A 250 13.58 -10.75 5.31
CA ALA A 250 14.52 -11.04 6.38
C ALA A 250 15.90 -11.44 5.81
N GLY A 251 16.97 -10.90 6.40
CA GLY A 251 18.35 -11.07 5.95
C GLY A 251 18.77 -10.20 4.76
N GLN A 252 17.85 -9.48 4.11
CA GLN A 252 18.18 -8.58 3.00
C GLN A 252 18.55 -7.17 3.51
N SER A 253 19.30 -6.45 2.70
CA SER A 253 19.66 -5.04 2.96
C SER A 253 19.24 -4.18 1.76
N LEU A 254 18.96 -2.91 2.03
CA LEU A 254 18.54 -1.96 0.99
C LEU A 254 19.68 -1.67 0.01
N PRO A 255 19.36 -1.34 -1.26
CA PRO A 255 20.36 -1.06 -2.27
C PRO A 255 21.11 0.25 -1.96
N MET A 256 22.43 0.23 -2.15
CA MET A 256 23.30 1.40 -1.90
C MET A 256 23.75 2.11 -3.18
N SER A 257 23.14 1.82 -4.33
CA SER A 257 23.54 2.43 -5.61
C SER A 257 23.34 3.95 -5.57
N PRO A 258 24.38 4.77 -5.87
CA PRO A 258 24.33 6.23 -5.76
C PRO A 258 23.32 6.89 -6.72
N GLU A 259 22.88 6.17 -7.76
CA GLU A 259 21.88 6.66 -8.70
C GLU A 259 20.47 6.62 -8.13
N LEU A 260 20.24 5.82 -7.09
CA LEU A 260 18.96 5.63 -6.42
C LEU A 260 18.88 6.45 -5.12
N PRO A 261 17.67 6.82 -4.69
CA PRO A 261 17.48 7.33 -3.34
C PRO A 261 17.75 6.25 -2.28
N ALA A 262 18.13 6.66 -1.08
CA ALA A 262 18.25 5.79 0.07
C ALA A 262 16.88 5.25 0.50
N ASP A 263 15.84 6.10 0.47
CA ASP A 263 14.43 5.75 0.70
C ASP A 263 13.73 5.21 -0.55
N LEU A 264 14.36 4.25 -1.23
CA LEU A 264 13.82 3.68 -2.46
C LEU A 264 12.40 3.12 -2.28
N PHE A 265 12.14 2.43 -1.17
CA PHE A 265 10.82 1.86 -0.90
C PHE A 265 9.78 2.97 -0.68
N THR A 266 10.08 3.93 0.19
CA THR A 266 9.22 5.10 0.40
C THR A 266 8.98 5.87 -0.89
N ALA A 267 10.02 6.15 -1.67
CA ALA A 267 9.93 6.84 -2.95
C ALA A 267 9.01 6.11 -3.95
N CYS A 268 9.05 4.77 -3.99
CA CYS A 268 8.11 3.97 -4.77
C CYS A 268 6.67 4.13 -4.26
N LEU A 269 6.46 4.07 -2.95
CA LEU A 269 5.15 4.13 -2.33
C LEU A 269 4.49 5.51 -2.39
N THR A 270 5.26 6.59 -2.28
CA THR A 270 4.72 7.94 -2.12
C THR A 270 4.87 8.79 -3.38
N THR A 271 5.86 8.48 -4.24
CA THR A 271 6.16 9.20 -5.49
C THR A 271 6.38 8.25 -6.69
N PRO A 272 5.44 7.32 -6.96
CA PRO A 272 5.63 6.21 -7.89
C PRO A 272 6.00 6.65 -9.31
N VAL A 273 5.34 7.68 -9.86
CA VAL A 273 5.59 8.13 -11.24
C VAL A 273 7.02 8.66 -11.40
N LYS A 274 7.50 9.48 -10.45
CA LYS A 274 8.86 10.00 -10.46
C LYS A 274 9.88 8.87 -10.37
N MET A 275 9.66 7.91 -9.47
CA MET A 275 10.56 6.77 -9.30
C MET A 275 10.53 5.82 -10.51
N ALA A 276 9.36 5.55 -11.09
CA ALA A 276 9.21 4.71 -12.28
C ALA A 276 9.97 5.28 -13.49
N ILE A 277 9.84 6.59 -13.73
CA ILE A 277 10.56 7.27 -14.83
C ILE A 277 12.06 7.25 -14.55
N LYS A 278 12.49 7.62 -13.35
CA LYS A 278 13.91 7.57 -12.97
C LYS A 278 14.50 6.18 -13.17
N TRP A 279 13.83 5.14 -12.69
CA TRP A 279 14.25 3.75 -12.88
C TRP A 279 14.30 3.34 -14.36
N PHE A 280 13.29 3.71 -15.14
CA PHE A 280 13.27 3.45 -16.58
C PHE A 280 14.48 4.08 -17.29
N VAL A 281 14.81 5.33 -16.98
CA VAL A 281 15.96 6.04 -17.54
C VAL A 281 17.27 5.36 -17.15
N LEU A 282 17.44 5.00 -15.88
CA LEU A 282 18.64 4.31 -15.39
C LEU A 282 18.83 2.93 -16.05
N ARG A 283 17.76 2.15 -16.23
CA ARG A 283 17.83 0.87 -16.95
C ARG A 283 18.10 1.00 -18.45
N THR A 284 17.56 2.04 -19.08
CA THR A 284 17.67 2.26 -20.54
C THR A 284 19.03 2.85 -20.95
N ARG A 285 19.83 3.35 -19.99
CA ARG A 285 21.19 3.89 -20.21
C ARG A 285 22.22 2.89 -20.76
N LEU A 286 21.85 1.64 -21.04
CA LEU A 286 22.72 0.73 -21.78
C LEU A 286 22.74 0.93 -23.30
N ARG A 287 21.91 1.77 -23.94
CA ARG A 287 21.97 1.93 -25.42
C ARG A 287 21.90 3.33 -26.05
N VAL A 288 21.16 4.34 -25.56
CA VAL A 288 20.97 5.62 -26.35
C VAL A 288 20.69 6.90 -25.52
N ALA A 289 20.43 6.85 -24.21
CA ALA A 289 19.89 8.02 -23.48
C ALA A 289 20.94 9.10 -23.15
N ARG A 290 20.59 10.37 -23.36
CA ARG A 290 21.43 11.54 -23.00
C ARG A 290 21.57 11.69 -21.47
N ALA A 291 22.70 12.22 -21.02
CA ALA A 291 22.99 12.41 -19.59
C ALA A 291 22.04 13.40 -18.88
N ASP A 292 21.53 14.40 -19.61
CA ASP A 292 20.61 15.45 -19.13
C ASP A 292 19.17 14.97 -18.89
N LEU A 293 18.84 13.74 -19.30
CA LEU A 293 17.47 13.22 -19.20
C LEU A 293 16.99 13.06 -17.75
N VAL A 294 17.91 12.88 -16.79
CA VAL A 294 17.56 12.79 -15.36
C VAL A 294 17.09 14.15 -14.83
N ASP A 295 17.70 15.24 -15.29
CA ASP A 295 17.35 16.61 -14.88
C ASP A 295 15.99 17.07 -15.46
N LEU A 296 15.53 16.41 -16.52
CA LEU A 296 14.22 16.66 -17.13
C LEU A 296 13.07 15.99 -16.37
N ILE A 297 13.34 14.96 -15.55
CA ILE A 297 12.30 14.23 -14.79
C ILE A 297 11.56 15.17 -13.84
N ASP A 298 12.29 16.08 -13.18
CA ASP A 298 11.72 17.07 -12.27
C ASP A 298 11.03 18.23 -13.01
N LYS A 299 11.14 18.29 -14.34
CA LYS A 299 10.60 19.36 -15.19
C LYS A 299 9.45 18.89 -16.09
N ILE A 300 8.92 17.69 -15.86
CA ILE A 300 7.76 17.20 -16.61
C ILE A 300 6.59 18.16 -16.37
N PRO A 301 6.01 18.76 -17.43
CA PRO A 301 4.97 19.75 -17.27
C PRO A 301 3.68 19.12 -16.76
N GLY A 302 2.99 19.85 -15.87
CA GLY A 302 1.67 19.46 -15.39
C GLY A 302 1.57 19.21 -13.90
N GLN A 303 0.43 18.65 -13.51
CA GLN A 303 0.10 18.28 -12.14
C GLN A 303 -0.46 16.86 -12.13
N VAL A 304 -0.10 16.06 -11.12
CA VAL A 304 -0.54 14.66 -10.99
C VAL A 304 -2.05 14.49 -10.88
N THR A 305 -2.77 15.54 -10.51
CA THR A 305 -4.24 15.59 -10.40
C THR A 305 -4.94 15.94 -11.72
N ASP A 306 -4.24 16.58 -12.66
CA ASP A 306 -4.82 17.00 -13.95
C ASP A 306 -4.42 16.06 -15.08
N ARG A 307 -5.35 15.17 -15.45
CA ARG A 307 -5.19 14.16 -16.51
C ARG A 307 -4.92 14.75 -17.90
N ARG A 308 -5.15 16.05 -18.12
CA ARG A 308 -4.86 16.72 -19.39
C ARG A 308 -3.40 17.12 -19.53
N THR A 309 -2.65 17.07 -18.43
CA THR A 309 -1.22 17.39 -18.42
C THR A 309 -0.40 16.11 -18.54
N MET A 310 0.81 16.20 -19.08
CA MET A 310 1.69 15.03 -19.28
C MET A 310 1.91 14.26 -17.96
N LEU A 311 2.18 14.98 -16.87
CA LEU A 311 2.40 14.35 -15.57
C LEU A 311 1.13 13.65 -15.04
N GLY A 312 -0.04 14.26 -15.21
CA GLY A 312 -1.30 13.65 -14.77
C GLY A 312 -1.75 12.48 -15.65
N GLU A 313 -1.47 12.52 -16.95
CA GLU A 313 -1.71 11.40 -17.87
C GLU A 313 -0.84 10.18 -17.49
N LEU A 314 0.46 10.39 -17.25
CA LEU A 314 1.36 9.32 -16.77
C LEU A 314 0.90 8.72 -15.45
N ASN A 315 0.44 9.55 -14.51
CA ASN A 315 -0.12 9.10 -13.24
C ASN A 315 -1.41 8.28 -13.43
N TRP A 316 -2.25 8.68 -14.39
CA TRP A 316 -3.49 7.97 -14.69
C TRP A 316 -3.24 6.60 -15.35
N ILE A 317 -2.32 6.55 -16.32
CA ILE A 317 -1.86 5.30 -16.95
C ILE A 317 -1.27 4.37 -15.89
N PHE A 318 -0.39 4.89 -15.02
CA PHE A 318 0.20 4.12 -13.93
C PHE A 318 -0.87 3.51 -13.01
N THR A 319 -1.89 4.30 -12.64
CA THR A 319 -3.01 3.83 -11.82
C THR A 319 -3.80 2.74 -12.52
N ALA A 320 -4.11 2.90 -13.81
CA ALA A 320 -4.85 1.91 -14.59
C ALA A 320 -4.08 0.57 -14.70
N ILE A 321 -2.78 0.64 -14.99
CA ILE A 321 -1.93 -0.56 -15.11
C ILE A 321 -1.85 -1.30 -13.77
N THR A 322 -1.53 -0.59 -12.69
CA THR A 322 -1.37 -1.21 -11.36
C THR A 322 -2.68 -1.79 -10.82
N ASP A 323 -3.81 -1.12 -11.04
CA ASP A 323 -5.13 -1.63 -10.65
C ASP A 323 -5.51 -2.88 -11.47
N THR A 324 -5.19 -2.90 -12.78
CA THR A 324 -5.43 -4.06 -13.66
C THR A 324 -4.59 -5.26 -13.25
N ILE A 325 -3.31 -5.04 -12.92
CA ILE A 325 -2.42 -6.10 -12.40
C ILE A 325 -3.00 -6.69 -11.12
N ALA A 326 -3.40 -5.83 -10.17
CA ALA A 326 -3.98 -6.28 -8.90
C ALA A 326 -5.28 -7.07 -9.10
N TRP A 327 -6.20 -6.57 -9.94
CA TRP A 327 -7.47 -7.24 -10.23
C TRP A 327 -7.29 -8.61 -10.88
N SER A 328 -6.28 -8.74 -11.75
CA SER A 328 -6.03 -9.98 -12.48
C SER A 328 -5.24 -11.01 -11.65
N SER A 329 -4.52 -10.57 -10.62
CA SER A 329 -3.58 -11.41 -9.86
C SER A 329 -4.09 -11.80 -8.47
N LEU A 330 -5.00 -11.02 -7.86
CA LEU A 330 -5.46 -11.23 -6.49
C LEU A 330 -6.86 -11.86 -6.44
N PRO A 331 -7.16 -12.67 -5.40
CA PRO A 331 -8.53 -13.10 -5.14
C PRO A 331 -9.49 -11.91 -4.97
N PRO A 332 -10.77 -12.01 -5.38
CA PRO A 332 -11.72 -10.90 -5.32
C PRO A 332 -11.84 -10.27 -3.93
N GLU A 333 -11.88 -11.08 -2.87
CA GLU A 333 -12.02 -10.61 -1.47
C GLU A 333 -10.82 -9.75 -1.04
N LEU A 334 -9.61 -10.24 -1.31
CA LEU A 334 -8.37 -9.53 -0.98
C LEU A 334 -8.22 -8.24 -1.80
N PHE A 335 -8.60 -8.27 -3.08
CA PHE A 335 -8.61 -7.09 -3.91
C PHE A 335 -9.57 -6.02 -3.35
N GLN A 336 -10.80 -6.41 -2.99
CA GLN A 336 -11.77 -5.48 -2.41
C GLN A 336 -11.24 -4.89 -1.09
N GLN A 337 -10.63 -5.71 -0.24
CA GLN A 337 -10.06 -5.26 1.04
C GLN A 337 -8.90 -4.27 0.85
N LEU A 338 -7.95 -4.54 -0.06
CA LEU A 338 -6.75 -3.72 -0.21
C LEU A 338 -6.92 -2.53 -1.16
N PHE A 339 -7.67 -2.71 -2.25
CA PHE A 339 -7.75 -1.74 -3.36
C PHE A 339 -9.08 -0.96 -3.41
N ARG A 340 -10.08 -1.31 -2.58
CA ARG A 340 -11.40 -0.65 -2.57
C ARG A 340 -11.89 -0.19 -1.21
N ALA A 341 -11.36 -0.71 -0.09
CA ALA A 341 -11.86 -0.38 1.25
C ALA A 341 -11.43 1.01 1.76
N ASP A 342 -10.17 1.41 1.56
CA ASP A 342 -9.60 2.69 2.00
C ASP A 342 -8.74 3.32 0.90
N LEU A 343 -8.89 4.63 0.65
CA LEU A 343 -8.21 5.34 -0.44
C LEU A 343 -6.68 5.33 -0.29
N LEU A 344 -6.19 5.55 0.93
CA LEU A 344 -4.75 5.59 1.18
C LEU A 344 -4.14 4.20 1.07
N THR A 345 -4.78 3.20 1.68
CA THR A 345 -4.37 1.80 1.57
C THR A 345 -4.33 1.35 0.11
N ALA A 346 -5.37 1.62 -0.67
CA ALA A 346 -5.41 1.30 -2.10
C ALA A 346 -4.29 1.98 -2.89
N SER A 347 -3.96 3.23 -2.53
CA SER A 347 -2.85 3.96 -3.15
C SER A 347 -1.51 3.31 -2.84
N LEU A 348 -1.26 2.98 -1.57
CA LEU A 348 -0.03 2.33 -1.16
C LEU A 348 0.10 0.92 -1.76
N CYS A 349 -0.97 0.13 -1.82
CA CYS A 349 -0.95 -1.20 -2.43
C CYS A 349 -0.72 -1.15 -3.95
N ARG A 350 -1.32 -0.19 -4.68
CA ARG A 350 -0.98 0.04 -6.10
C ARG A 350 0.49 0.39 -6.29
N ASN A 351 0.99 1.30 -5.46
CA ASN A 351 2.36 1.79 -5.54
C ASN A 351 3.36 0.71 -5.06
N PHE A 352 2.94 -0.20 -4.19
CA PHE A 352 3.73 -1.36 -3.75
C PHE A 352 4.03 -2.31 -4.91
N LEU A 353 3.14 -2.44 -5.90
CA LEU A 353 3.44 -3.24 -7.11
C LEU A 353 4.61 -2.67 -7.91
N LEU A 354 4.81 -1.35 -7.88
CA LEU A 354 6.00 -0.73 -8.46
C LEU A 354 7.23 -1.03 -7.61
N ALA A 355 7.11 -0.94 -6.28
CA ALA A 355 8.20 -1.27 -5.36
C ALA A 355 8.67 -2.73 -5.56
N ASP A 356 7.73 -3.68 -5.62
CA ASP A 356 8.00 -5.09 -5.91
C ASP A 356 8.74 -5.28 -7.25
N ARG A 357 8.43 -4.48 -8.27
CA ARG A 357 9.12 -4.54 -9.57
C ARG A 357 10.52 -3.90 -9.57
N ILE A 358 10.73 -2.82 -8.82
CA ILE A 358 11.99 -2.07 -8.79
C ILE A 358 13.00 -2.71 -7.83
N MET A 359 12.52 -3.27 -6.73
CA MET A 359 13.36 -3.82 -5.65
C MET A 359 13.67 -5.32 -5.81
N ARG A 360 13.06 -5.99 -6.79
CA ARG A 360 13.50 -7.30 -7.31
C ARG A 360 14.65 -7.12 -8.28
#